data_AF-A0A6P5RS29-F1
#
_entry.id   AF-A0A6P5RS29-F1
#
_cell.length_a   1.000
_cell.length_b   1.000
_cell.length_c   1.000
_cell.angle_alpha   90.00
_cell.angle_beta   90.00
_cell.angle_gamma   90.00
#
_symmetry.space_group_name_H-M   'P 1'
#
loop_
_entity.id
_entity.type
_entity.pdbx_description
1 polymer ?
#
loop_
_entity_poly.entity_id
_entity_poly.type
_entity_poly.pdbx_seq_one_letter_code
_entity_poly.pdbx_strand_id
1 'polypeptide(L)'
;MASVCPLFHTLAHTPQVWNTISMAEYPDHPSWYHVNPAVQHFLQQCRACENPELIFREAFEVFFMQGNVEALYGMRIAATAGHMEAAYLVGLLGMSRVGQSKEDALEFLCSLNQRNNIDMKGTRDALRRRLR
;
A
#
# COMPACT_ATOMS: atom_id res chain seq x y z
N MET A 1 -17.55 -1.89 27.79
CA MET A 1 -16.53 -2.52 28.65
C MET A 1 -15.91 -3.72 27.92
N ALA A 2 -15.12 -3.46 26.88
CA ALA A 2 -14.44 -4.51 26.10
C ALA A 2 -12.91 -4.47 26.30
N SER A 3 -12.44 -3.87 27.39
CA SER A 3 -11.17 -4.24 28.02
C SER A 3 -11.58 -5.22 29.13
N VAL A 4 -11.11 -6.46 29.22
CA VAL A 4 -9.75 -6.95 29.11
C VAL A 4 -9.87 -8.45 28.83
N CYS A 5 -9.83 -8.87 27.56
CA CYS A 5 -9.57 -10.27 27.25
C CYS A 5 -8.08 -10.37 26.88
N PRO A 6 -7.23 -11.00 27.71
CA PRO A 6 -5.81 -11.15 27.43
C PRO A 6 -5.55 -11.78 26.07
N LEU A 7 -6.39 -12.75 25.66
CA LEU A 7 -6.30 -13.39 24.35
C LEU A 7 -6.50 -12.38 23.21
N PHE A 8 -7.54 -11.54 23.28
CA PHE A 8 -7.77 -10.50 22.27
C PHE A 8 -6.64 -9.49 22.24
N HIS A 9 -6.10 -9.11 23.41
CA HIS A 9 -4.95 -8.22 23.48
C HIS A 9 -3.73 -8.85 22.81
N THR A 10 -3.41 -10.11 23.11
CA THR A 10 -2.29 -10.81 22.46
C THR A 10 -2.49 -10.95 20.95
N LEU A 11 -3.68 -11.37 20.51
CA LEU A 11 -3.99 -11.52 19.09
C LEU A 11 -3.91 -10.19 18.33
N ALA A 12 -4.37 -9.09 18.94
CA ALA A 12 -4.31 -7.76 18.35
C ALA A 12 -2.87 -7.24 18.14
N HIS A 13 -1.89 -7.79 18.86
CA HIS A 13 -0.47 -7.42 18.72
C HIS A 13 0.32 -8.41 17.86
N THR A 14 -0.33 -9.35 17.17
CA THR A 14 0.36 -10.25 16.25
C THR A 14 0.81 -9.52 14.98
N PRO A 15 1.98 -9.85 14.40
CA PRO A 15 2.48 -9.20 13.19
C PRO A 15 1.49 -9.26 12.01
N GLN A 16 0.71 -10.34 11.92
CA GLN A 16 -0.29 -10.53 10.87
C GLN A 16 -1.41 -9.48 10.93
N VAL A 17 -1.80 -9.06 12.14
CA VAL A 17 -2.78 -7.98 12.31
C VAL A 17 -2.20 -6.67 11.79
N TRP A 18 -0.98 -6.31 12.18
CA TRP A 18 -0.34 -5.08 11.70
C TRP A 18 -0.08 -5.08 10.20
N ASN A 19 0.20 -6.23 9.60
CA ASN A 19 0.35 -6.38 8.16
C ASN A 19 -0.96 -6.17 7.39
N THR A 20 -2.11 -6.55 7.96
CA THR A 20 -3.41 -6.58 7.28
C THR A 20 -4.41 -5.52 7.72
N ILE A 21 -4.13 -4.82 8.83
CA ILE A 21 -5.01 -3.80 9.37
C ILE A 21 -5.23 -2.67 8.35
N SER A 22 -6.50 -2.28 8.19
CA SER A 22 -6.87 -1.22 7.28
C SER A 22 -6.41 0.13 7.81
N MET A 23 -5.97 0.99 6.89
CA MET A 23 -5.66 2.39 7.17
C MET A 23 -6.73 3.36 6.65
N ALA A 24 -7.94 2.88 6.33
CA ALA A 24 -8.99 3.68 5.67
C ALA A 24 -9.46 4.88 6.51
N GLU A 25 -9.42 4.78 7.84
CA GLU A 25 -9.77 5.87 8.76
C GLU A 25 -8.68 6.96 8.84
N TYR A 26 -7.48 6.69 8.32
CA TYR A 26 -6.38 7.64 8.31
C TYR A 26 -6.29 8.33 6.95
N PRO A 27 -6.30 9.68 6.90
CA PRO A 27 -6.13 10.43 5.67
C PRO A 27 -4.88 10.01 4.90
N ASP A 28 -4.94 10.09 3.57
CA ASP A 28 -3.80 9.75 2.71
C ASP A 28 -2.66 10.79 2.82
N HIS A 29 -2.99 12.02 3.28
CA HIS A 29 -2.03 13.11 3.34
C HIS A 29 -1.07 12.99 4.56
N PRO A 30 0.25 12.97 4.33
CA PRO A 30 1.25 12.69 5.37
C PRO A 30 1.38 13.74 6.47
N SER A 31 0.97 14.99 6.20
CA SER A 31 1.05 16.08 7.17
C SER A 31 0.35 15.80 8.50
N TRP A 32 -0.61 14.87 8.52
CA TRP A 32 -1.34 14.49 9.74
C TRP A 32 -0.61 13.47 10.62
N TYR A 33 0.36 12.74 10.06
CA TYR A 33 1.05 11.70 10.79
C TYR A 33 1.86 12.26 11.96
N HIS A 34 2.52 13.41 11.79
CA HIS A 34 3.49 13.94 12.75
C HIS A 34 2.87 14.54 14.02
N VAL A 35 1.56 14.79 14.04
CA VAL A 35 0.92 15.55 15.12
C VAL A 35 0.45 14.65 16.27
N ASN A 36 0.20 13.36 16.01
CA ASN A 36 -0.39 12.44 16.99
C ASN A 36 0.56 11.26 17.31
N PRO A 37 1.09 11.15 18.54
CA PRO A 37 1.96 10.04 18.95
C PRO A 37 1.34 8.64 18.78
N ALA A 38 0.02 8.50 18.96
CA ALA A 38 -0.66 7.22 18.75
C ALA A 38 -0.67 6.81 17.27
N VAL A 39 -0.83 7.78 16.38
CA VAL A 39 -0.75 7.56 14.92
C VAL A 39 0.68 7.21 14.53
N GLN A 40 1.69 7.89 15.09
CA GLN A 40 3.10 7.54 14.87
C GLN A 40 3.41 6.10 15.29
N HIS A 41 2.96 5.70 16.49
CA HIS A 41 3.13 4.33 16.96
C HIS A 41 2.43 3.33 16.03
N PHE A 42 1.18 3.62 15.62
CA PHE A 42 0.45 2.79 14.66
C PHE A 42 1.22 2.59 13.34
N LEU A 43 1.71 3.69 12.75
CA LEU A 43 2.49 3.64 11.51
C LEU A 43 3.81 2.87 11.69
N GLN A 44 4.47 3.03 12.84
CA GLN A 44 5.70 2.30 13.13
C GLN A 44 5.46 0.78 13.20
N GLN A 45 4.35 0.34 13.81
CA GLN A 45 3.99 -1.08 13.85
C GLN A 45 3.62 -1.60 12.45
N CYS A 46 2.84 -0.83 11.68
CA CYS A 46 2.52 -1.17 10.30
C CYS A 46 3.78 -1.29 9.42
N ARG A 47 4.76 -0.39 9.61
CA ARG A 47 6.04 -0.41 8.89
C ARG A 47 6.86 -1.63 9.27
N ALA A 48 6.97 -1.93 10.56
CA ALA A 48 7.71 -3.09 11.05
C ALA A 48 7.13 -4.43 10.57
N CYS A 49 5.83 -4.46 10.28
CA CYS A 49 5.12 -5.63 9.79
C CYS A 49 4.82 -5.58 8.28
N GLU A 50 5.49 -4.70 7.53
CA GLU A 50 5.40 -4.59 6.07
C GLU A 50 3.95 -4.47 5.54
N ASN A 51 3.14 -3.64 6.20
CA ASN A 51 1.76 -3.39 5.79
C ASN A 51 1.72 -2.87 4.33
N PRO A 52 1.02 -3.55 3.40
CA PRO A 52 1.04 -3.19 1.98
C PRO A 52 0.45 -1.82 1.67
N GLU A 53 -0.56 -1.38 2.42
CA GLU A 53 -1.19 -0.06 2.27
C GLU A 53 -0.22 1.06 2.68
N LEU A 54 0.50 0.88 3.80
CA LEU A 54 1.53 1.84 4.22
C LEU A 54 2.67 1.94 3.20
N ILE A 55 3.20 0.80 2.76
CA ILE A 55 4.26 0.74 1.74
C ILE A 55 3.79 1.45 0.47
N PHE A 56 2.55 1.20 0.05
CA PHE A 56 1.97 1.86 -1.12
C PHE A 56 1.90 3.38 -0.93
N ARG A 57 1.38 3.88 0.19
CA ARG A 57 1.25 5.32 0.46
C ARG A 57 2.61 6.02 0.45
N GLU A 58 3.61 5.47 1.12
CA GLU A 58 4.97 6.02 1.16
C GLU A 58 5.60 6.05 -0.24
N ALA A 59 5.49 4.95 -0.99
CA ALA A 59 5.99 4.87 -2.36
C ALA A 59 5.24 5.82 -3.31
N PHE A 60 3.93 5.97 -3.15
CA PHE A 60 3.09 6.87 -3.93
C PHE A 60 3.49 8.32 -3.76
N GLU A 61 3.67 8.76 -2.51
CA GLU A 61 4.11 10.12 -2.23
C GLU A 61 5.49 10.39 -2.85
N VAL A 62 6.47 9.51 -2.61
CA VAL A 62 7.84 9.69 -3.15
C VAL A 62 7.84 9.71 -4.68
N PHE A 63 7.07 8.83 -5.32
CA PHE A 63 6.98 8.80 -6.78
C PHE A 63 6.32 10.05 -7.35
N PHE A 64 5.13 10.42 -6.89
CA PHE A 64 4.32 11.49 -7.49
C PHE A 64 4.71 12.90 -7.02
N MET A 65 5.11 13.06 -5.75
CA MET A 65 5.44 14.38 -5.19
C MET A 65 6.92 14.73 -5.40
N GLN A 66 7.82 13.73 -5.39
CA GLN A 66 9.27 13.95 -5.50
C GLN A 66 9.82 13.55 -6.87
N GLY A 67 9.03 12.88 -7.72
CA GLY A 67 9.45 12.45 -9.05
C GLY A 67 10.48 11.31 -9.04
N ASN A 68 10.63 10.60 -7.93
CA ASN A 68 11.64 9.55 -7.80
C ASN A 68 11.09 8.20 -8.32
N VAL A 69 11.61 7.77 -9.46
CA VAL A 69 11.22 6.54 -10.15
C VAL A 69 11.55 5.28 -9.33
N GLU A 70 12.56 5.31 -8.46
CA GLU A 70 12.93 4.17 -7.62
C GLU A 70 11.81 3.76 -6.66
N ALA A 71 10.92 4.69 -6.29
CA ALA A 71 9.76 4.41 -5.45
C ALA A 71 8.76 3.42 -6.09
N LEU A 72 8.84 3.19 -7.42
CA LEU A 72 8.10 2.11 -8.08
C LEU A 72 8.41 0.74 -7.47
N TYR A 73 9.60 0.54 -6.93
CA TYR A 73 9.96 -0.70 -6.25
C TYR A 73 9.05 -0.95 -5.03
N GLY A 74 8.78 0.07 -4.21
CA GLY A 74 7.83 -0.04 -3.10
C GLY A 74 6.42 -0.39 -3.55
N MET A 75 5.95 0.20 -4.66
CA MET A 75 4.66 -0.17 -5.25
C MET A 75 4.63 -1.63 -5.72
N ARG A 76 5.74 -2.15 -6.27
CA ARG A 76 5.84 -3.57 -6.65
C ARG A 76 5.76 -4.50 -5.46
N ILE A 77 6.36 -4.16 -4.33
CA ILE A 77 6.26 -4.91 -3.08
C ILE A 77 4.79 -4.96 -2.63
N ALA A 78 4.13 -3.80 -2.54
CA ALA A 78 2.73 -3.72 -2.15
C ALA A 78 1.83 -4.52 -3.10
N ALA A 79 2.05 -4.42 -4.42
CA ALA A 79 1.30 -5.17 -5.42
C ALA A 79 1.50 -6.69 -5.28
N THR A 80 2.71 -7.15 -4.99
CA THR A 80 3.03 -8.56 -4.75
C THR A 80 2.32 -9.10 -3.50
N ALA A 81 2.13 -8.24 -2.49
CA ALA A 81 1.35 -8.52 -1.30
C ALA A 81 -0.18 -8.40 -1.51
N GLY A 82 -0.65 -8.15 -2.74
CA GLY A 82 -2.07 -8.10 -3.09
C GLY A 82 -2.70 -6.70 -3.07
N HIS A 83 -1.90 -5.63 -2.96
CA HIS A 83 -2.41 -4.26 -2.99
C HIS A 83 -2.86 -3.85 -4.40
N MET A 84 -4.17 -3.65 -4.58
CA MET A 84 -4.79 -3.51 -5.91
C MET A 84 -4.42 -2.22 -6.63
N GLU A 85 -4.39 -1.09 -5.91
CA GLU A 85 -3.99 0.21 -6.48
C GLU A 85 -2.52 0.22 -6.90
N ALA A 86 -1.69 -0.53 -6.18
CA ALA A 86 -0.27 -0.66 -6.50
C ALA A 86 -0.09 -1.52 -7.75
N ALA A 87 -0.80 -2.65 -7.84
CA ALA A 87 -0.81 -3.50 -9.02
C ALA A 87 -1.26 -2.75 -10.29
N TYR A 88 -2.33 -1.97 -10.17
CA TYR A 88 -2.82 -1.14 -11.28
C TYR A 88 -1.79 -0.10 -11.71
N LEU A 89 -1.19 0.64 -10.77
CA LEU A 89 -0.20 1.68 -11.09
C LEU A 89 1.08 1.11 -11.69
N VAL A 90 1.62 0.03 -11.11
CA VAL A 90 2.81 -0.62 -11.68
C VAL A 90 2.54 -1.10 -13.10
N GLY A 91 1.36 -1.67 -13.35
CA GLY A 91 0.94 -2.05 -14.70
C GLY A 91 0.87 -0.87 -15.65
N LEU A 92 0.16 0.19 -15.27
CA LEU A 92 -0.02 1.38 -16.08
C LEU A 92 1.31 2.07 -16.42
N LEU A 93 2.18 2.24 -15.42
CA LEU A 93 3.46 2.92 -15.55
C LEU A 93 4.45 2.07 -16.36
N GLY A 94 4.48 0.76 -16.13
CA GLY A 94 5.28 -0.17 -16.91
C GLY A 94 4.88 -0.23 -18.38
N MET A 95 3.58 -0.26 -18.68
CA MET A 95 3.08 -0.18 -20.07
C MET A 95 3.38 1.18 -20.73
N SER A 96 3.60 2.21 -19.92
CA SER A 96 4.06 3.54 -20.36
C SER A 96 5.58 3.68 -20.43
N ARG A 97 6.34 2.58 -20.23
CA ARG A 97 7.83 2.54 -20.19
C ARG A 97 8.46 3.39 -19.09
N VAL A 98 7.74 3.59 -17.98
CA VAL A 98 8.26 4.31 -16.82
C VAL A 98 8.90 3.30 -15.86
N GLY A 99 10.20 3.46 -15.60
CA GLY A 99 10.96 2.66 -14.63
C GLY A 99 11.29 1.21 -15.04
N GLN A 100 10.70 0.66 -16.10
CA GLN A 100 10.96 -0.69 -16.59
C GLN A 100 10.57 -0.87 -18.07
N SER A 101 10.96 -2.00 -18.67
CA SER A 101 10.51 -2.38 -20.02
C SER A 101 9.03 -2.80 -20.03
N LYS A 102 8.42 -2.85 -21.22
CA LYS A 102 7.02 -3.29 -21.35
C LYS A 102 6.91 -4.80 -21.06
N GLU A 103 7.91 -5.54 -21.46
CA GLU A 103 8.02 -6.98 -21.31
C GLU A 103 8.08 -7.35 -19.81
N ASP A 104 8.93 -6.67 -19.03
CA ASP A 104 9.01 -6.86 -17.57
C ASP A 104 7.68 -6.52 -16.87
N ALA A 105 7.03 -5.44 -17.33
CA ALA A 105 5.74 -5.03 -16.79
C ALA A 105 4.65 -6.06 -17.06
N LEU A 106 4.60 -6.62 -18.27
CA LEU A 106 3.66 -7.67 -18.65
C LEU A 106 3.91 -8.95 -17.88
N GLU A 107 5.17 -9.39 -17.75
CA GLU A 107 5.54 -10.56 -16.96
C GLU A 107 5.09 -10.41 -15.51
N PHE A 108 5.35 -9.25 -14.91
CA PHE A 108 4.90 -8.92 -13.56
C PHE A 108 3.37 -8.98 -13.44
N LEU A 109 2.62 -8.34 -14.35
CA LEU A 109 1.16 -8.37 -14.33
C LEU A 109 0.58 -9.78 -14.50
N CYS A 110 1.17 -10.60 -15.38
CA CYS A 110 0.79 -12.00 -15.54
C CYS A 110 0.95 -12.78 -14.23
N SER A 111 2.04 -12.53 -13.49
CA SER A 111 2.27 -13.16 -12.17
C SER A 111 1.24 -12.75 -11.12
N LEU A 112 0.70 -11.53 -11.19
CA LEU A 112 -0.32 -11.03 -10.28
C LEU A 112 -1.73 -11.52 -10.64
N ASN A 113 -2.08 -11.58 -11.92
CA ASN A 113 -3.40 -11.99 -12.39
C ASN A 113 -3.70 -13.47 -12.08
N GLN A 114 -2.67 -14.30 -11.95
CA GLN A 114 -2.82 -15.67 -11.46
C GLN A 114 -3.25 -15.74 -9.99
N ARG A 115 -3.14 -14.64 -9.25
CA ARG A 115 -3.33 -14.58 -7.79
C ARG A 115 -4.56 -13.78 -7.37
N ASN A 116 -4.95 -12.76 -8.13
CA ASN A 116 -5.98 -11.78 -7.72
C ASN A 116 -7.00 -11.49 -8.84
N ASN A 117 -8.29 -11.38 -8.48
CA ASN A 117 -9.32 -10.88 -9.39
C ASN A 117 -9.33 -9.33 -9.35
N ILE A 118 -8.71 -8.68 -10.34
CA ILE A 118 -8.48 -7.24 -10.33
C ILE A 118 -9.74 -6.44 -10.70
N ASP A 119 -10.38 -5.80 -9.72
CA ASP A 119 -11.39 -4.77 -9.98
C ASP A 119 -10.72 -3.47 -10.45
N MET A 120 -10.50 -3.37 -11.76
CA MET A 120 -9.88 -2.20 -12.39
C MET A 120 -10.69 -0.91 -12.19
N LYS A 121 -12.03 -0.99 -12.13
CA LYS A 121 -12.88 0.20 -12.02
C LYS A 121 -12.82 0.77 -10.61
N GLY A 122 -13.02 -0.07 -9.60
CA GLY A 122 -12.93 0.34 -8.19
C GLY A 122 -11.55 0.88 -7.86
N THR A 123 -10.50 0.21 -8.36
CA THR A 123 -9.11 0.64 -8.17
C THR A 123 -8.83 2.02 -8.77
N ARG A 124 -9.27 2.26 -10.01
CA ARG A 124 -9.13 3.57 -10.67
C ARG A 124 -9.87 4.68 -9.92
N ASP A 125 -11.08 4.41 -9.45
CA ASP A 125 -11.91 5.40 -8.75
C ASP A 125 -11.33 5.73 -7.36
N ALA A 126 -10.69 4.76 -6.68
CA ALA A 126 -9.97 4.97 -5.44
C ALA A 126 -8.70 5.81 -5.64
N LEU A 127 -7.88 5.51 -6.64
CA LEU A 127 -6.72 6.33 -7.03
C LEU A 127 -7.10 7.78 -7.35
N ARG A 128 -8.24 7.99 -8.02
CA ARG A 128 -8.73 9.34 -8.32
C ARG A 128 -9.04 10.16 -7.07
N ARG A 129 -9.43 9.53 -5.96
CA ARG A 129 -9.65 10.21 -4.68
C ARG A 129 -8.34 10.63 -4.02
N ARG A 130 -7.28 9.83 -4.17
CA ARG A 130 -5.93 10.12 -3.64
C ARG A 130 -5.22 11.28 -4.34
N LEU A 131 -5.52 11.49 -5.63
CA LEU A 131 -4.90 12.52 -6.47
C LEU A 131 -5.61 13.89 -6.41
N ARG A 132 -6.67 14.02 -5.63
CA ARG A 132 -7.42 15.28 -5.45
C ARG A 132 -7.02 15.96 -4.15
#